data_AF-A0A9X2YTA9-F1
#
_entry.id   AF-A0A9X2YTA9-F1
#
_cell.length_a   1.000
_cell.length_b   1.000
_cell.length_c   1.000
_cell.angle_alpha   90.00
_cell.angle_beta   90.00
_cell.angle_gamma   90.00
#
_symmetry.space_group_name_H-M   'P 1'
#
loop_
_entity.id
_entity.type
_entity.pdbx_description
1 polymer ?
#
loop_
_entity_poly.entity_id
_entity_poly.type
_entity_poly.pdbx_seq_one_letter_code
_entity_poly.pdbx_strand_id
1 'polypeptide(L)'
;MLKLETSRHPMHIASLQIFEPPADAGDDFTEQIFAKMRACTDVATVFTGHPRQTRRGTSAVRWSHDTEIDLDDHLEMVRLAAPGGDSEFFRVLSGLHSGLLDRTRPLWRATVIGGLEGGRFAVYTKTHHALLDGVSGMRMLRESLSIDPDDREVRASWARQPASQAAPAARPVPRSRASRAAGTAR
;
A
#
# COMPACT_ATOMS: atom_id res chain seq x y z
N MET A 1 -12.06 -3.88 -14.96
CA MET A 1 -11.24 -4.91 -14.29
C MET A 1 -12.07 -5.89 -13.47
N LEU A 2 -12.96 -5.43 -12.58
CA LEU A 2 -13.72 -6.32 -11.68
C LEU A 2 -14.54 -7.44 -12.37
N LYS A 3 -15.12 -7.18 -13.55
CA LYS A 3 -15.88 -8.18 -14.34
C LYS A 3 -15.00 -9.22 -15.05
N LEU A 4 -13.70 -8.94 -15.21
CA LEU A 4 -12.75 -9.82 -15.90
C LEU A 4 -11.94 -10.69 -14.93
N GLU A 5 -11.96 -10.35 -13.63
CA GLU A 5 -11.25 -11.09 -12.60
C GLU A 5 -11.84 -12.48 -12.39
N THR A 6 -10.97 -13.47 -12.33
CA THR A 6 -11.30 -14.87 -12.00
C THR A 6 -10.35 -15.37 -10.91
N SER A 7 -10.64 -16.51 -10.29
CA SER A 7 -9.71 -17.13 -9.33
C SER A 7 -8.36 -17.53 -9.93
N ARG A 8 -8.27 -17.66 -11.26
CA ARG A 8 -7.02 -17.94 -11.98
C ARG A 8 -6.32 -16.69 -12.51
N HIS A 9 -7.03 -15.56 -12.55
CA HIS A 9 -6.50 -14.26 -12.97
C HIS A 9 -7.00 -13.18 -12.01
N PRO A 10 -6.42 -13.13 -10.80
CA PRO A 10 -6.74 -12.08 -9.86
C PRO A 10 -6.24 -10.71 -10.35
N MET A 11 -7.00 -9.64 -10.10
CA MET A 11 -6.73 -8.30 -10.64
C MET A 11 -6.40 -7.33 -9.51
N HIS A 12 -5.49 -7.73 -8.62
CA HIS A 12 -5.00 -6.89 -7.53
C HIS A 12 -3.52 -6.58 -7.70
N ILE A 13 -3.17 -5.37 -7.26
CA ILE A 13 -1.79 -4.95 -7.01
C ILE A 13 -1.44 -5.23 -5.56
N ALA A 14 -0.15 -5.26 -5.29
CA ALA A 14 0.33 -5.24 -3.92
C ALA A 14 1.62 -4.42 -3.79
N SER A 15 1.83 -3.90 -2.59
CA SER A 15 3.12 -3.41 -2.13
C SER A 15 3.66 -4.33 -1.05
N LEU A 16 4.96 -4.59 -1.09
CA LEU A 16 5.69 -5.25 -0.02
C LEU A 16 6.77 -4.30 0.49
N GLN A 17 6.76 -4.03 1.78
CA GLN A 17 7.73 -3.19 2.46
C GLN A 17 8.40 -4.03 3.54
N ILE A 18 9.74 -4.04 3.59
CA ILE A 18 10.52 -4.73 4.62
C ILE A 18 11.27 -3.66 5.40
N PHE A 19 11.23 -3.77 6.72
CA PHE A 19 11.77 -2.78 7.63
C PHE A 19 12.69 -3.43 8.66
N GLU A 20 13.72 -2.68 9.02
CA GLU A 20 14.53 -2.93 10.20
C GLU A 20 13.97 -2.08 11.35
N PRO A 21 13.71 -2.67 12.53
CA PRO A 21 13.37 -1.89 13.72
C PRO A 21 14.51 -0.92 14.08
N PRO A 22 14.20 0.23 14.71
CA PRO A 22 15.20 1.07 15.34
C PRO A 22 16.10 0.30 16.31
N ALA A 23 17.35 0.74 16.50
CA ALA A 23 18.31 0.06 17.37
C ALA A 23 17.88 -0.04 18.85
N ASP A 24 16.99 0.86 19.29
CA ASP A 24 16.40 0.93 20.63
C ASP A 24 15.04 0.23 20.74
N ALA A 25 14.60 -0.47 19.69
CA ALA A 25 13.33 -1.18 19.67
C ALA A 25 13.32 -2.42 20.59
N GLY A 26 12.23 -2.59 21.35
CA GLY A 26 11.99 -3.81 22.14
C GLY A 26 11.44 -4.97 21.31
N ASP A 27 11.35 -6.15 21.93
CA ASP A 27 10.87 -7.38 21.28
C ASP A 27 9.39 -7.30 20.82
N ASP A 28 8.62 -6.37 21.38
CA ASP A 28 7.21 -6.10 21.08
C ASP A 28 7.02 -5.02 20.01
N PHE A 29 8.09 -4.54 19.37
CA PHE A 29 8.03 -3.44 18.42
C PHE A 29 7.07 -3.71 17.25
N THR A 30 7.03 -4.95 16.74
CA THR A 30 6.11 -5.28 15.63
C THR A 30 4.65 -5.20 16.08
N GLU A 31 4.33 -5.66 17.27
CA GLU A 31 3.01 -5.53 17.89
C GLU A 31 2.63 -4.06 18.10
N GLN A 32 3.58 -3.22 18.52
CA GLN A 32 3.36 -1.78 18.64
C GLN A 32 3.06 -1.12 17.28
N ILE A 33 3.79 -1.50 16.22
CA ILE A 33 3.51 -1.02 14.86
C ILE A 33 2.10 -1.43 14.42
N PHE A 34 1.74 -2.70 14.62
CA PHE A 34 0.39 -3.19 14.29
C PHE A 34 -0.69 -2.40 15.05
N ALA A 35 -0.52 -2.21 16.36
CA ALA A 35 -1.48 -1.45 17.17
C ALA A 35 -1.62 0.01 16.70
N LYS A 36 -0.50 0.66 16.36
CA LYS A 36 -0.51 2.03 15.81
C LYS A 36 -1.21 2.10 14.45
N MET A 37 -0.92 1.17 13.55
CA MET A 37 -1.60 1.08 12.25
C MET A 37 -3.11 0.83 12.42
N ARG A 38 -3.49 -0.03 13.36
CA ARG A 38 -4.89 -0.30 13.70
C ARG A 38 -5.62 0.92 14.28
N ALA A 39 -4.89 1.90 14.84
CA ALA A 39 -5.47 3.15 15.32
C ALA A 39 -5.70 4.18 14.19
N CYS A 40 -5.20 3.95 12.96
CA CYS A 40 -5.36 4.86 11.83
C CYS A 40 -6.74 4.71 11.16
N THR A 41 -7.81 5.16 11.83
CA THR A 41 -9.20 5.00 11.38
C THR A 41 -9.70 6.08 10.40
N ASP A 42 -8.97 7.20 10.20
CA ASP A 42 -9.29 8.15 9.13
C ASP A 42 -8.79 7.60 7.79
N VAL A 43 -9.60 6.74 7.19
CA VAL A 43 -9.29 6.04 5.93
C VAL A 43 -9.56 6.96 4.72
N ALA A 44 -8.62 7.01 3.78
CA ALA A 44 -8.79 7.78 2.55
C ALA A 44 -9.95 7.23 1.71
N THR A 45 -10.71 8.12 1.06
CA THR A 45 -11.95 7.76 0.34
C THR A 45 -11.78 6.65 -0.69
N VAL A 46 -10.62 6.55 -1.34
CA VAL A 46 -10.32 5.47 -2.30
C VAL A 46 -10.38 4.07 -1.67
N PHE A 47 -10.07 3.94 -0.39
CA PHE A 47 -10.05 2.68 0.36
C PHE A 47 -11.40 2.35 1.02
N THR A 48 -12.44 3.15 0.78
CA THR A 48 -13.80 2.88 1.28
C THR A 48 -14.69 2.17 0.25
N GLY A 49 -14.20 2.05 -1.00
CA GLY A 49 -15.01 1.62 -2.13
C GLY A 49 -15.14 0.11 -2.27
N HIS A 50 -16.36 -0.38 -2.53
CA HIS A 50 -16.62 -1.76 -2.89
C HIS A 50 -17.75 -1.89 -3.93
N PRO A 51 -17.77 -2.98 -4.73
CA PRO A 51 -18.82 -3.22 -5.69
C PRO A 51 -20.10 -3.71 -4.98
N ARG A 52 -21.25 -3.17 -5.40
CA ARG A 52 -22.58 -3.61 -4.99
C ARG A 52 -23.33 -4.13 -6.20
N GLN A 53 -23.68 -5.42 -6.15
CA GLN A 53 -24.52 -6.03 -7.18
C GLN A 53 -25.98 -5.77 -6.84
N THR A 54 -26.70 -5.11 -7.75
CA THR A 54 -28.13 -4.84 -7.55
C THR A 54 -28.94 -6.09 -7.89
N ARG A 55 -29.81 -6.55 -6.99
CA ARG A 55 -30.67 -7.74 -7.18
C ARG A 55 -31.68 -7.62 -8.34
N ARG A 56 -31.86 -6.45 -8.94
CA ARG A 56 -32.84 -6.19 -10.01
C ARG A 56 -32.18 -6.27 -11.39
N GLY A 57 -32.17 -7.47 -11.98
CA GLY A 57 -32.22 -7.77 -13.43
C GLY A 57 -31.20 -7.13 -14.39
N THR A 58 -30.35 -6.22 -13.93
CA THR A 58 -29.36 -5.50 -14.72
C THR A 58 -27.99 -5.91 -14.23
N SER A 59 -27.13 -6.32 -15.16
CA SER A 59 -25.73 -6.71 -14.92
C SER A 59 -24.82 -5.50 -14.58
N ALA A 60 -25.42 -4.42 -14.08
CA ALA A 60 -24.73 -3.19 -13.71
C ALA A 60 -24.10 -3.34 -12.31
N VAL A 61 -22.78 -3.24 -12.25
CA VAL A 61 -22.05 -3.11 -10.98
C VAL A 61 -22.10 -1.64 -10.60
N ARG A 62 -22.65 -1.33 -9.42
CA ARG A 62 -22.54 0.00 -8.83
C ARG A 62 -21.47 -0.01 -7.75
N TRP A 63 -20.84 1.13 -7.51
CA TRP A 63 -19.93 1.30 -6.38
C TRP A 63 -20.71 1.79 -5.17
N SER A 64 -20.30 1.33 -3.99
CA SER A 64 -20.73 1.83 -2.69
C SER A 64 -19.47 2.18 -1.90
N HIS A 65 -19.62 3.13 -0.98
CA HIS A 65 -18.54 3.60 -0.12
C HIS A 65 -19.02 3.48 1.31
N ASP A 66 -18.24 2.79 2.13
CA ASP A 66 -18.52 2.69 3.54
C ASP A 66 -18.15 4.00 4.24
N THR A 67 -19.00 4.44 5.18
CA THR A 67 -18.77 5.65 5.96
C THR A 67 -17.74 5.43 7.06
N GLU A 68 -17.66 4.21 7.56
CA GLU A 68 -16.71 3.77 8.59
C GLU A 68 -16.10 2.44 8.14
N ILE A 69 -14.80 2.29 8.40
CA ILE A 69 -14.05 1.10 8.02
C ILE A 69 -13.65 0.37 9.31
N ASP A 70 -14.12 -0.85 9.47
CA ASP A 70 -13.63 -1.72 10.53
C ASP A 70 -12.26 -2.28 10.14
N LEU A 71 -11.20 -1.79 10.79
CA LEU A 71 -9.84 -2.22 10.47
C LEU A 71 -9.58 -3.68 10.83
N ASP A 72 -10.37 -4.32 11.70
CA ASP A 72 -10.18 -5.75 12.01
C ASP A 72 -10.51 -6.64 10.79
N ASP A 73 -11.31 -6.15 9.85
CA ASP A 73 -11.61 -6.84 8.58
C ASP A 73 -10.53 -6.67 7.51
N HIS A 74 -9.67 -5.65 7.65
CA HIS A 74 -8.72 -5.23 6.62
C HIS A 74 -7.26 -5.35 7.07
N LEU A 75 -6.96 -5.28 8.35
CA LEU A 75 -5.62 -5.31 8.91
C LEU A 75 -5.44 -6.53 9.80
N GLU A 76 -4.43 -7.34 9.50
CA GLU A 76 -4.08 -8.49 10.34
C GLU A 76 -2.57 -8.52 10.64
N MET A 77 -2.20 -9.30 11.64
CA MET A 77 -0.80 -9.57 11.97
C MET A 77 -0.54 -11.07 11.85
N VAL A 78 0.59 -11.42 11.25
CA VAL A 78 1.12 -12.78 11.18
C VAL A 78 2.54 -12.77 11.74
N ARG A 79 2.90 -13.80 12.50
CA ARG A 79 4.28 -14.03 12.95
C ARG A 79 4.82 -15.26 12.25
N LEU A 80 5.97 -15.13 11.59
CA LEU A 80 6.63 -16.27 10.95
C LEU A 80 7.14 -17.24 12.01
N ALA A 81 7.11 -18.53 11.68
CA ALA A 81 7.81 -19.54 12.47
C ALA A 81 9.32 -19.35 12.27
N ALA A 82 10.11 -19.62 13.32
CA ALA A 82 11.56 -19.67 13.20
C ALA A 82 11.97 -20.70 12.11
N PRO A 83 13.00 -20.41 11.29
CA PRO A 83 13.96 -19.30 11.43
C PRO A 83 13.50 -17.96 10.83
N GLY A 84 12.33 -17.90 10.16
CA GLY A 84 11.81 -16.66 9.58
C GLY A 84 12.56 -16.19 8.33
N GLY A 85 13.23 -17.11 7.64
CA GLY A 85 13.98 -16.82 6.42
C GLY A 85 13.05 -16.70 5.21
N ASP A 86 13.68 -16.59 4.03
CA ASP A 86 12.98 -16.42 2.75
C ASP A 86 11.92 -17.50 2.50
N SER A 87 12.19 -18.76 2.87
CA SER A 87 11.25 -19.87 2.67
C SER A 87 9.94 -19.67 3.45
N GLU A 88 10.02 -19.31 4.73
CA GLU A 88 8.84 -19.05 5.55
C GLU A 88 8.11 -17.80 5.07
N PHE A 89 8.86 -16.76 4.75
CA PHE A 89 8.34 -15.47 4.31
C PHE A 89 7.59 -15.58 2.97
N PHE A 90 8.21 -16.15 1.94
CA PHE A 90 7.60 -16.29 0.62
C PHE A 90 6.42 -17.26 0.62
N ARG A 91 6.41 -18.28 1.49
CA ARG A 91 5.24 -19.15 1.67
C ARG A 91 4.02 -18.38 2.18
N VAL A 92 4.19 -17.52 3.18
CA VAL A 92 3.12 -16.65 3.69
C VAL A 92 2.71 -15.64 2.62
N LEU A 93 3.67 -14.96 2.00
CA LEU A 93 3.43 -13.94 0.98
C LEU A 93 2.66 -14.50 -0.23
N SER A 94 3.03 -15.68 -0.71
CA SER A 94 2.37 -16.37 -1.82
C SER A 94 0.89 -16.65 -1.50
N GLY A 95 0.60 -17.10 -0.28
CA GLY A 95 -0.78 -17.30 0.19
C GLY A 95 -1.58 -16.00 0.22
N LEU A 96 -1.02 -14.94 0.82
CA LEU A 96 -1.64 -13.62 0.87
C LEU A 96 -1.90 -13.04 -0.54
N HIS A 97 -0.99 -13.26 -1.48
CA HIS A 97 -1.11 -12.73 -2.84
C HIS A 97 -2.06 -13.54 -3.73
N SER A 98 -2.19 -14.84 -3.52
CA SER A 98 -3.01 -15.71 -4.38
C SER A 98 -4.52 -15.63 -4.11
N GLY A 99 -4.94 -15.29 -2.89
CA GLY A 99 -6.37 -15.28 -2.50
C GLY A 99 -7.17 -14.11 -3.12
N LEU A 100 -8.43 -14.36 -3.53
CA LEU A 100 -9.31 -13.26 -3.95
C LEU A 100 -9.65 -12.32 -2.79
N LEU A 101 -9.80 -11.03 -3.07
CA LEU A 101 -10.37 -10.09 -2.10
C LEU A 101 -11.89 -10.32 -2.04
N ASP A 102 -12.43 -10.31 -0.83
CA ASP A 102 -13.87 -10.37 -0.61
C ASP A 102 -14.54 -9.10 -1.15
N ARG A 103 -15.51 -9.27 -2.03
CA ARG A 103 -16.17 -8.18 -2.76
C ARG A 103 -17.32 -7.54 -2.00
N THR A 104 -17.70 -8.08 -0.84
CA THR A 104 -18.74 -7.49 0.01
C THR A 104 -18.22 -6.37 0.90
N ARG A 105 -16.89 -6.16 0.94
CA ARG A 105 -16.19 -5.15 1.73
C ARG A 105 -15.25 -4.33 0.84
N PRO A 106 -14.70 -3.21 1.33
CA PRO A 106 -13.72 -2.41 0.60
C PRO A 106 -12.54 -3.25 0.09
N LEU A 107 -12.15 -3.04 -1.16
CA LEU A 107 -11.29 -4.01 -1.86
C LEU A 107 -9.78 -3.84 -1.57
N TRP A 108 -9.39 -3.94 -0.31
CA TRP A 108 -8.01 -3.94 0.12
C TRP A 108 -7.81 -4.73 1.42
N ARG A 109 -6.56 -5.15 1.67
CA ARG A 109 -6.13 -5.80 2.93
C ARG A 109 -4.67 -5.44 3.19
N ALA A 110 -4.29 -5.30 4.45
CA ALA A 110 -2.93 -5.13 4.91
C ALA A 110 -2.57 -6.21 5.94
N THR A 111 -1.34 -6.69 5.88
CA THR A 111 -0.80 -7.69 6.79
C THR A 111 0.54 -7.22 7.32
N VAL A 112 0.67 -7.10 8.64
CA VAL A 112 1.96 -6.91 9.31
C VAL A 112 2.56 -8.29 9.56
N ILE A 113 3.75 -8.54 9.02
CA ILE A 113 4.44 -9.83 9.09
C ILE A 113 5.66 -9.65 9.99
N GLY A 114 5.62 -10.23 11.19
CA GLY A 114 6.72 -10.22 12.15
C GLY A 114 7.57 -11.49 12.11
N GLY A 115 8.76 -11.42 12.72
CA GLY A 115 9.65 -12.57 12.87
C GLY A 115 10.44 -12.91 11.62
N LEU A 116 10.76 -11.93 10.77
CA LEU A 116 11.69 -12.13 9.66
C LEU A 116 13.12 -12.25 10.20
N GLU A 117 13.93 -13.04 9.51
CA GLU A 117 15.36 -13.19 9.81
C GLU A 117 16.06 -11.83 9.89
N GLY A 118 16.95 -11.69 10.88
CA GLY A 118 17.63 -10.44 11.21
C GLY A 118 16.80 -9.48 12.06
N GLY A 119 15.73 -9.96 12.72
CA GLY A 119 14.88 -9.13 13.58
C GLY A 119 13.98 -8.16 12.79
N ARG A 120 13.78 -8.39 11.50
CA ARG A 120 13.01 -7.52 10.61
C ARG A 120 11.51 -7.80 10.71
N PHE A 121 10.73 -6.89 10.15
CA PHE A 121 9.31 -7.08 9.90
C PHE A 121 8.93 -6.57 8.51
N ALA A 122 7.75 -6.94 8.03
CA ALA A 122 7.24 -6.48 6.75
C ALA A 122 5.79 -5.99 6.86
N VAL A 123 5.43 -5.07 5.98
CA VAL A 123 4.04 -4.67 5.73
C VAL A 123 3.70 -5.03 4.30
N TYR A 124 2.76 -5.96 4.14
CA TYR A 124 2.19 -6.33 2.87
C TYR A 124 0.82 -5.66 2.71
N THR A 125 0.59 -4.94 1.63
CA THR A 125 -0.71 -4.32 1.34
C THR A 125 -1.17 -4.74 -0.03
N LYS A 126 -2.38 -5.27 -0.11
CA LYS A 126 -3.01 -5.77 -1.32
C LYS A 126 -4.26 -4.96 -1.62
N THR A 127 -4.38 -4.49 -2.85
CA THR A 127 -5.50 -3.62 -3.27
C THR A 127 -5.99 -4.06 -4.63
N HIS A 128 -7.31 -4.15 -4.82
CA HIS A 128 -7.85 -4.43 -6.15
C HIS A 128 -7.57 -3.25 -7.08
N HIS A 129 -7.07 -3.53 -8.29
CA HIS A 129 -6.83 -2.52 -9.34
C HIS A 129 -8.05 -1.64 -9.70
N ALA A 130 -9.26 -2.03 -9.29
CA ALA A 130 -10.46 -1.27 -9.52
C ALA A 130 -10.57 -0.05 -8.58
N LEU A 131 -9.84 -0.05 -7.45
CA LEU A 131 -9.73 1.09 -6.54
C LEU A 131 -8.54 1.97 -6.87
N LEU A 132 -7.39 1.37 -7.14
CA LEU A 132 -6.11 2.07 -7.20
C LEU A 132 -5.23 1.47 -8.29
N ASP A 133 -4.65 2.32 -9.12
CA ASP A 133 -3.59 1.93 -10.04
C ASP A 133 -2.24 1.84 -9.30
N GLY A 134 -1.26 1.15 -9.90
CA GLY A 134 0.04 0.93 -9.27
C GLY A 134 0.85 2.20 -9.01
N VAL A 135 0.72 3.23 -9.85
CA VAL A 135 1.48 4.50 -9.71
C VAL A 135 0.93 5.29 -8.54
N SER A 136 -0.40 5.43 -8.48
CA SER A 136 -1.11 6.07 -7.38
C SER A 136 -0.85 5.32 -6.07
N GLY A 137 -0.85 3.98 -6.10
CA GLY A 137 -0.51 3.15 -4.93
C GLY A 137 0.92 3.38 -4.43
N MET A 138 1.91 3.40 -5.32
CA MET A 138 3.29 3.70 -4.95
C MET A 138 3.47 5.11 -4.41
N ARG A 139 2.70 6.08 -4.89
CA ARG A 139 2.71 7.45 -4.36
C ARG A 139 2.17 7.50 -2.93
N MET A 140 1.01 6.91 -2.67
CA MET A 140 0.41 6.88 -1.34
C MET A 140 1.31 6.17 -0.33
N LEU A 141 1.94 5.07 -0.76
CA LEU A 141 2.95 4.36 0.00
C LEU A 141 4.14 5.25 0.38
N ARG A 142 4.66 6.03 -0.57
CA ARG A 142 5.79 6.95 -0.28
C ARG A 142 5.37 8.07 0.67
N GLU A 143 4.15 8.57 0.52
CA GLU A 143 3.59 9.61 1.39
C GLU A 143 3.36 9.12 2.82
N SER A 144 3.20 7.81 3.04
CA SER A 144 3.10 7.23 4.39
C SER A 144 4.45 7.00 5.08
N LEU A 145 5.57 7.32 4.41
CA LEU A 145 6.92 7.17 4.94
C LEU A 145 7.58 8.54 5.11
N SER A 146 8.51 8.63 6.06
CA SER A 146 9.33 9.82 6.29
C SER A 146 10.77 9.59 5.83
N ILE A 147 11.42 10.67 5.36
CA ILE A 147 12.85 10.69 5.10
C ILE A 147 13.66 11.11 6.34
N ASP A 148 12.97 11.62 7.36
CA ASP A 148 13.58 11.97 8.64
C ASP A 148 13.78 10.70 9.47
N PRO A 149 15.03 10.29 9.78
CA PRO A 149 15.31 9.08 10.54
C PRO A 149 14.83 9.15 12.00
N ASP A 150 14.54 10.35 12.51
CA ASP A 150 14.04 10.57 13.86
C ASP A 150 12.51 10.64 13.93
N ASP A 151 11.82 10.64 12.79
CA ASP A 151 10.37 10.56 12.73
C ASP A 151 9.89 9.16 13.15
N ARG A 152 9.22 9.10 14.30
CA ARG A 152 8.66 7.88 14.89
C ARG A 152 7.14 7.75 14.68
N GLU A 153 6.53 8.67 13.93
CA GLU A 153 5.10 8.64 13.66
C GLU A 153 4.77 7.54 12.66
N VAL A 154 3.87 6.63 13.06
CA VAL A 154 3.38 5.57 12.18
C VAL A 154 2.21 6.09 11.38
N ARG A 155 2.37 6.09 10.06
CA ARG A 155 1.32 6.48 9.11
C ARG A 155 0.97 5.28 8.26
N ALA A 156 -0.28 4.87 8.30
CA ALA A 156 -0.73 3.77 7.46
C ALA A 156 -0.95 4.25 6.01
N SER A 157 -0.62 3.42 5.02
CA SER A 157 -0.75 3.77 3.59
C SER A 157 -2.21 3.99 3.14
N TRP A 158 -3.18 3.46 3.91
CA TRP A 158 -4.62 3.71 3.68
C TRP A 158 -5.16 4.94 4.39
N ALA A 159 -4.43 5.48 5.37
CA ALA A 159 -4.85 6.64 6.11
C ALA A 159 -4.90 7.86 5.18
N ARG A 160 -5.83 8.76 5.44
CA ARG A 160 -5.85 10.07 4.81
C ARG A 160 -4.58 10.80 5.21
N GLN A 161 -3.66 10.93 4.26
CA GLN A 161 -2.48 11.71 4.48
C GLN A 161 -2.89 13.19 4.57
N PRO A 162 -2.37 13.97 5.53
CA PRO A 162 -2.48 15.41 5.46
C PRO A 162 -1.91 15.86 4.11
N ALA A 163 -2.50 16.88 3.49
CA ALA A 163 -1.99 17.40 2.22
C ALA A 163 -0.50 17.70 2.40
N SER A 164 0.36 16.89 1.78
CA SER A 164 1.81 17.03 1.85
C SER A 164 2.13 18.51 1.59
N GLN A 165 2.84 19.15 2.52
CA GLN A 165 3.53 20.39 2.20
C GLN A 165 4.44 20.04 1.04
N ALA A 166 4.06 20.53 -0.15
CA ALA A 166 4.76 20.21 -1.38
C ALA A 166 6.26 20.36 -1.15
N ALA A 167 7.03 19.30 -1.44
CA ALA A 167 8.47 19.39 -1.52
C ALA A 167 8.82 20.67 -2.31
N PRO A 168 9.79 21.49 -1.85
CA PRO A 168 10.09 22.76 -2.50
C PRO A 168 10.31 22.50 -3.99
N ALA A 169 9.53 23.18 -4.82
CA ALA A 169 9.53 22.98 -6.26
C ALA A 169 10.97 22.96 -6.79
N ALA A 170 11.36 21.87 -7.43
CA ALA A 170 12.68 21.75 -8.03
C ALA A 170 12.92 22.97 -8.94
N ARG A 171 13.99 23.72 -8.64
CA ARG A 171 14.36 24.93 -9.38
C ARG A 171 14.47 24.58 -10.86
N PRO A 172 13.84 25.33 -11.78
CA PRO A 172 13.89 25.01 -13.19
C PRO A 172 15.35 25.05 -13.68
N VAL A 173 15.79 23.96 -14.30
CA VAL A 173 17.11 23.87 -14.93
C VAL A 173 17.12 24.82 -16.13
N PRO A 174 18.05 25.78 -16.21
CA PRO A 174 18.10 26.71 -17.34
C PRO A 174 18.44 25.93 -18.62
N ARG A 175 17.56 26.01 -19.62
CA ARG A 175 17.79 25.45 -20.95
C ARG A 175 18.98 26.18 -21.59
N SER A 176 20.05 25.46 -21.89
CA SER A 176 21.15 26.01 -22.68
C SER A 176 20.66 26.33 -24.09
N ARG A 177 20.93 27.56 -24.55
CA ARG A 177 20.70 27.96 -25.94
C ARG A 177 21.74 27.27 -26.81
N ALA A 178 21.31 26.35 -27.66
CA ALA A 178 22.15 25.82 -28.73
C ALA A 178 22.53 26.95 -29.71
N SER A 179 23.82 27.23 -29.83
CA SER A 179 24.36 28.16 -30.82
C SER A 179 24.26 27.54 -32.22
N ARG A 180 23.55 28.20 -33.14
CA ARG A 180 23.59 27.87 -34.56
C ARG A 180 24.93 28.36 -35.13
N ALA A 181 25.80 27.45 -35.54
CA ALA A 181 26.93 27.77 -36.40
C ALA A 181 26.39 28.03 -37.82
N ALA A 182 26.60 29.26 -38.32
CA ALA A 182 26.37 29.60 -39.71
C ALA A 182 27.54 29.06 -40.54
N GLY A 183 27.29 28.04 -41.36
CA GLY A 183 28.20 27.63 -42.41
C GLY A 183 28.03 28.55 -43.62
N THR A 184 29.04 29.38 -43.91
CA THR A 184 29.17 30.07 -45.20
C THR A 184 30.00 29.19 -46.13
N ALA A 185 29.37 28.71 -47.20
CA ALA A 185 30.05 28.10 -48.33
C ALA A 185 30.69 29.19 -49.21
N ARG A 186 31.92 28.92 -49.68
CA ARG A 186 32.50 29.51 -50.87
C ARG A 186 33.37 28.47 -51.56
#